data_AF-A0A7M1PXG6-F1
#
_entry.id   AF-A0A7M1PXG6-F1
#
_cell.length_a   1.000
_cell.length_b   1.000
_cell.length_c   1.000
_cell.angle_alpha   90.00
_cell.angle_beta   90.00
_cell.angle_gamma   90.00
#
_symmetry.space_group_name_H-M   'P 1'
#
loop_
_entity.id
_entity.type
_entity.pdbx_description
1 polymer ?
#
loop_
_entity_poly.entity_id
_entity_poly.type
_entity_poly.pdbx_seq_one_letter_code
_entity_poly.pdbx_strand_id
1 'polypeptide(L)'
;MADGFKIRSGVKRDNVTCIPNEIWDLYLPHIGGIGVLVYTFFYRLVSQRNKVDFEYMANELQLHYEDVFKAIGSLVEIELIEFTGTANTTLKINDPKDKDQFHRYMQSRKASRSTRAEDNKKREELEIQHRNDSIYNIAEKEYGRPLRSSEFRTLASLEDDFSRDLIVEAIARSVLNQAFNLQYVQSILHNWKLKGIKTLSDVQFDDENYKKRKSSKSNKSNKSKKTTPLVKKSSNDKSLSSMYDERMKKQGLKK
;
A
#
# COMPACT_ATOMS: atom_id res chain seq x y z
N MET A 1 -26.19 -14.73 50.58
CA MET A 1 -25.15 -13.72 50.31
C MET A 1 -23.88 -14.24 50.96
N ALA A 2 -22.84 -14.56 50.19
CA ALA A 2 -21.58 -14.98 50.79
C ALA A 2 -20.89 -13.71 51.35
N ASP A 3 -20.77 -13.62 52.67
CA ASP A 3 -19.97 -12.58 53.30
C ASP A 3 -18.52 -12.69 52.78
N GLY A 4 -18.04 -11.64 52.14
CA GLY A 4 -16.69 -11.60 51.58
C GLY A 4 -15.60 -11.70 52.66
N PHE A 5 -14.39 -12.09 52.24
CA PHE A 5 -13.24 -12.21 53.13
C PHE A 5 -12.62 -10.84 53.44
N LYS A 6 -12.20 -10.62 54.70
CA LYS A 6 -11.41 -9.45 55.11
C LYS A 6 -9.93 -9.69 54.81
N ILE A 7 -9.30 -8.79 54.05
CA ILE A 7 -7.87 -8.87 53.71
C ILE A 7 -7.04 -8.17 54.81
N ARG A 8 -5.94 -8.79 55.27
CA ARG A 8 -4.93 -8.18 56.14
C ARG A 8 -3.56 -8.33 55.49
N SER A 9 -2.71 -7.30 55.54
CA SER A 9 -1.34 -7.43 55.03
C SER A 9 -0.47 -8.23 55.99
N GLY A 10 0.27 -9.22 55.48
CA GLY A 10 1.35 -9.87 56.22
C GLY A 10 2.58 -8.96 56.39
N VAL A 11 3.67 -9.51 56.95
CA VAL A 11 4.97 -8.83 57.06
C VAL A 11 5.48 -8.52 55.64
N LYS A 12 5.78 -7.25 55.35
CA LYS A 12 6.36 -6.83 54.06
C LYS A 12 7.80 -7.34 53.98
N ARG A 13 8.15 -8.03 52.88
CA ARG A 13 9.50 -8.55 52.61
C ARG A 13 10.32 -7.55 51.78
N ASP A 14 11.64 -7.61 51.94
CA ASP A 14 12.61 -6.78 51.21
C ASP A 14 13.01 -7.44 49.87
N ASN A 15 12.07 -7.62 48.92
CA ASN A 15 12.33 -7.92 47.49
C ASN A 15 10.98 -8.01 46.73
N VAL A 16 10.26 -6.89 46.64
CA VAL A 16 8.92 -6.84 46.05
C VAL A 16 8.93 -6.06 44.74
N THR A 17 8.20 -6.56 43.74
CA THR A 17 7.90 -5.80 42.51
C THR A 17 6.65 -4.98 42.77
N CYS A 18 6.81 -3.67 42.89
CA CYS A 18 5.69 -2.73 43.02
C CYS A 18 5.14 -2.39 41.64
N ILE A 19 3.81 -2.42 41.51
CA ILE A 19 3.11 -2.16 40.25
C ILE A 19 2.01 -1.14 40.53
N PRO A 20 1.81 -0.13 39.67
CA PRO A 20 0.76 0.85 39.87
C PRO A 20 -0.64 0.21 39.85
N ASN A 21 -1.55 0.73 40.67
CA ASN A 21 -2.90 0.17 40.80
C ASN A 21 -3.74 0.34 39.53
N GLU A 22 -3.42 1.35 38.73
CA GLU A 22 -4.05 1.65 37.44
C GLU A 22 -4.01 0.43 36.51
N ILE A 23 -2.98 -0.41 36.60
CA ILE A 23 -2.87 -1.64 35.81
C ILE A 23 -4.06 -2.57 36.07
N TRP A 24 -4.48 -2.66 37.33
CA TRP A 24 -5.62 -3.47 37.76
C TRP A 24 -6.94 -2.76 37.51
N ASP A 25 -7.00 -1.47 37.82
CA ASP A 25 -8.25 -0.71 37.82
C ASP A 25 -8.70 -0.27 36.42
N LEU A 26 -7.74 0.06 35.54
CA LEU A 26 -8.01 0.65 34.23
C LEU A 26 -7.62 -0.27 33.08
N TYR A 27 -6.48 -0.95 33.19
CA TYR A 27 -5.89 -1.68 32.06
C TYR A 27 -6.31 -3.15 31.98
N LEU A 28 -6.58 -3.82 33.10
CA LEU A 28 -6.98 -5.23 33.16
C LEU A 28 -8.12 -5.60 32.18
N PRO A 29 -9.21 -4.80 32.02
CA PRO A 29 -10.26 -5.11 31.05
C PRO A 29 -9.82 -5.10 29.59
N HIS A 30 -8.69 -4.46 29.28
CA HIS A 30 -8.19 -4.27 27.92
C HIS A 30 -7.04 -5.22 27.57
N ILE A 31 -6.23 -5.64 28.54
CA ILE A 31 -5.09 -6.55 28.32
C ILE A 31 -5.33 -7.97 28.83
N GLY A 32 -6.38 -8.15 29.63
CA GLY A 32 -6.68 -9.42 30.28
C GLY A 32 -5.67 -9.80 31.37
N GLY A 33 -5.96 -10.90 32.08
CA GLY A 33 -5.10 -11.38 33.17
C GLY A 33 -3.69 -11.75 32.72
N ILE A 34 -3.57 -12.33 31.51
CA ILE A 34 -2.27 -12.69 30.92
C ILE A 34 -1.45 -11.42 30.60
N GLY A 35 -2.09 -10.38 30.06
CA GLY A 35 -1.43 -9.10 29.80
C GLY A 35 -0.89 -8.44 31.05
N VAL A 36 -1.67 -8.46 32.15
CA VAL A 36 -1.18 -7.98 33.45
C VAL A 36 0.01 -8.81 33.91
N LEU A 37 -0.08 -10.15 33.85
CA LEU A 37 1.00 -11.04 34.24
C LEU A 37 2.30 -10.76 33.45
N VAL A 38 2.19 -10.64 32.13
CA VAL A 38 3.32 -10.30 31.24
C VAL A 38 3.92 -8.94 31.60
N TYR A 39 3.09 -7.92 31.83
CA TYR A 39 3.55 -6.60 32.27
C TYR A 39 4.26 -6.65 33.62
N THR A 40 3.69 -7.37 34.60
CA THR A 40 4.30 -7.55 35.94
C THR A 40 5.66 -8.23 35.84
N PHE A 41 5.77 -9.23 34.94
CA PHE A 41 6.99 -9.98 34.71
C PHE A 41 8.07 -9.12 34.05
N PHE A 42 7.69 -8.27 33.09
CA PHE A 42 8.62 -7.28 32.53
C PHE A 42 9.15 -6.31 33.60
N TYR A 43 8.30 -5.76 34.48
CA TYR A 43 8.75 -4.90 35.60
C TYR A 43 9.72 -5.63 36.54
N ARG A 44 9.48 -6.91 36.83
CA ARG A 44 10.38 -7.74 37.62
C ARG A 44 11.74 -7.94 36.93
N LEU A 45 11.73 -8.17 35.62
CA LEU A 45 12.95 -8.44 34.84
C LEU A 45 13.82 -7.20 34.65
N VAL A 46 13.23 -6.00 34.54
CA VAL A 46 14.00 -4.75 34.43
C VAL A 46 14.97 -4.57 35.61
N SER A 47 14.60 -5.04 36.80
CA SER A 47 15.48 -4.97 37.98
C SER A 47 16.57 -6.06 38.03
N GLN A 48 16.52 -7.08 37.14
CA GLN A 48 17.34 -8.29 37.28
C GLN A 48 18.16 -8.64 36.02
N ARG A 49 17.69 -8.32 34.81
CA ARG A 49 18.31 -8.74 33.55
C ARG A 49 18.13 -7.71 32.43
N ASN A 50 19.12 -7.65 31.52
CA ASN A 50 19.17 -6.68 30.42
C ASN A 50 18.74 -7.24 29.05
N LYS A 51 18.28 -8.49 28.97
CA LYS A 51 17.79 -9.12 27.72
C LYS A 51 16.68 -10.12 28.02
N VAL A 52 15.57 -10.00 27.31
CA VAL A 52 14.38 -10.85 27.45
C VAL A 52 14.01 -11.40 26.08
N ASP A 53 13.74 -12.70 26.02
CA ASP A 53 13.20 -13.38 24.84
C ASP A 53 11.75 -13.82 25.14
N PHE A 54 10.87 -13.74 24.14
CA PHE A 54 9.46 -14.09 24.29
C PHE A 54 9.28 -15.59 24.52
N GLU A 55 10.15 -16.42 23.92
CA GLU A 55 10.14 -17.86 24.15
C GLU A 55 10.55 -18.21 25.58
N TYR A 56 11.57 -17.52 26.11
CA TYR A 56 11.94 -17.63 27.52
C TYR A 56 10.78 -17.23 28.44
N MET A 57 10.07 -16.14 28.14
CA MET A 57 8.93 -15.69 28.93
C MET A 57 7.77 -16.69 28.92
N ALA A 58 7.44 -17.25 27.76
CA ALA A 58 6.40 -18.27 27.64
C ALA A 58 6.71 -19.49 28.52
N ASN A 59 7.97 -19.95 28.49
CA ASN A 59 8.42 -21.06 29.33
C ASN A 59 8.37 -20.73 30.82
N GLU A 60 8.86 -19.55 31.23
CA GLU A 60 8.90 -19.16 32.65
C GLU A 60 7.49 -18.94 33.22
N LEU A 61 6.58 -18.34 32.44
CA LEU A 61 5.20 -18.10 32.84
C LEU A 61 4.29 -19.33 32.66
N GLN A 62 4.81 -20.42 32.09
CA GLN A 62 4.05 -21.62 31.74
C GLN A 62 2.84 -21.31 30.85
N LEU A 63 3.04 -20.42 29.88
CA LEU A 63 2.03 -19.99 28.91
C LEU A 63 2.40 -20.44 27.51
N HIS A 64 1.41 -20.54 26.63
CA HIS A 64 1.69 -20.69 25.21
C HIS A 64 2.30 -19.40 24.65
N TYR A 65 3.27 -19.56 23.74
CA TYR A 65 3.89 -18.44 23.03
C TYR A 65 2.84 -17.50 22.42
N GLU A 66 1.78 -18.06 21.83
CA GLU A 66 0.69 -17.29 21.21
C GLU A 66 -0.02 -16.36 22.20
N ASP A 67 -0.20 -16.80 23.45
CA ASP A 67 -0.85 -15.99 24.49
C ASP A 67 0.06 -14.86 24.96
N VAL A 68 1.37 -15.14 25.10
CA VAL A 68 2.38 -14.12 25.40
C VAL A 68 2.48 -13.11 24.26
N PHE A 69 2.50 -13.58 23.01
CA PHE A 69 2.56 -12.73 21.83
C PHE A 69 1.35 -11.80 21.73
N LYS A 70 0.13 -12.34 21.92
CA LYS A 70 -1.10 -11.55 21.99
C LYS A 70 -1.07 -10.53 23.13
N ALA A 71 -0.65 -10.94 24.32
CA ALA A 71 -0.53 -10.07 25.48
C ALA A 71 0.44 -8.91 25.21
N ILE A 72 1.61 -9.18 24.63
CA ILE A 72 2.57 -8.14 24.23
C ILE A 72 1.94 -7.21 23.19
N GLY A 73 1.26 -7.76 22.19
CA GLY A 73 0.53 -6.98 21.19
C GLY A 73 -0.47 -6.02 21.82
N SER A 74 -1.26 -6.48 22.79
CA SER A 74 -2.18 -5.65 23.56
C SER A 74 -1.46 -4.57 24.37
N LEU A 75 -0.35 -4.89 25.05
CA LEU A 75 0.45 -3.94 25.83
C LEU A 75 1.08 -2.84 24.98
N VAL A 76 1.59 -3.18 23.80
CA VAL A 76 2.08 -2.22 22.79
C VAL A 76 0.92 -1.36 22.31
N GLU A 77 -0.23 -1.98 22.04
CA GLU A 77 -1.43 -1.25 21.66
C GLU A 77 -1.71 -0.14 22.67
N ILE A 78 -1.81 -0.44 23.96
CA ILE A 78 -2.19 0.57 24.96
C ILE A 78 -1.02 1.45 25.43
N GLU A 79 0.14 1.34 24.77
CA GLU A 79 1.38 2.06 25.05
C GLU A 79 1.96 1.81 26.45
N LEU A 80 1.66 0.67 27.07
CA LEU A 80 2.38 0.23 28.28
C LEU A 80 3.79 -0.26 27.95
N ILE A 81 4.04 -0.65 26.70
CA ILE A 81 5.34 -1.07 26.21
C ILE A 81 5.60 -0.44 24.83
N GLU A 82 6.85 -0.10 24.54
CA GLU A 82 7.29 0.39 23.25
C GLU A 82 8.58 -0.31 22.82
N PHE A 83 8.65 -0.75 21.56
CA PHE A 83 9.87 -1.30 20.97
C PHE A 83 10.59 -0.21 20.18
N THR A 84 11.85 0.05 20.51
CA THR A 84 12.67 1.11 19.89
C THR A 84 13.93 0.52 19.24
N GLY A 85 14.35 1.07 18.10
CA GLY A 85 15.59 0.70 17.42
C GLY A 85 15.44 -0.37 16.31
N THR A 86 16.19 -0.19 15.21
CA THR A 86 16.15 -1.06 14.02
C THR A 86 17.22 -2.16 14.01
N ALA A 87 18.34 -1.96 14.72
CA ALA A 87 19.43 -2.96 14.83
C ALA A 87 19.51 -3.61 16.22
N ASN A 88 19.17 -2.87 17.28
CA ASN A 88 19.09 -3.35 18.66
C ASN A 88 17.71 -3.00 19.23
N THR A 89 16.74 -3.90 19.06
CA THR A 89 15.37 -3.70 19.57
C THR A 89 15.39 -3.61 21.09
N THR A 90 15.17 -2.41 21.62
CA THR A 90 15.06 -2.15 23.05
C THR A 90 13.60 -2.04 23.42
N LEU A 91 13.18 -2.87 24.38
CA LEU A 91 11.85 -2.81 24.97
C LEU A 91 11.86 -1.77 26.10
N LYS A 92 11.10 -0.70 25.92
CA LYS A 92 10.82 0.29 26.96
C LYS A 92 9.48 -0.01 27.58
N ILE A 93 9.43 -0.10 28.91
CA ILE A 93 8.18 -0.17 29.65
C ILE A 93 7.79 1.24 30.07
N ASN A 94 6.54 1.61 29.81
CA ASN A 94 6.00 2.90 30.20
C ASN A 94 5.15 2.75 31.46
N ASP A 95 5.16 3.79 32.28
CA ASP A 95 4.22 3.90 33.39
C ASP A 95 2.79 4.06 32.86
N PRO A 96 1.80 3.50 33.57
CA PRO A 96 0.40 3.64 33.20
C PRO A 96 -0.02 5.10 33.24
N LYS A 97 -0.88 5.47 32.29
CA LYS A 97 -1.50 6.78 32.23
C LYS A 97 -2.45 6.94 33.42
N ASP A 98 -2.60 8.17 33.91
CA ASP A 98 -3.68 8.48 34.84
C ASP A 98 -5.05 8.26 34.19
N LYS A 99 -6.10 8.23 35.01
CA LYS A 99 -7.47 7.95 34.58
C LYS A 99 -7.95 8.84 33.44
N ASP A 100 -7.66 10.14 33.48
CA ASP A 100 -8.14 11.10 32.49
C ASP A 100 -7.37 10.97 31.18
N GLN A 101 -6.04 10.82 31.27
CA GLN A 101 -5.17 10.55 30.14
C GLN A 101 -5.56 9.24 29.45
N PHE A 102 -5.82 8.19 30.22
CA PHE A 102 -6.26 6.89 29.71
C PHE A 102 -7.59 6.99 28.97
N HIS A 103 -8.60 7.65 29.55
CA HIS A 103 -9.89 7.82 28.89
C HIS A 103 -9.79 8.62 27.59
N ARG A 104 -9.04 9.74 27.59
CA ARG A 104 -8.81 10.52 26.36
C ARG A 104 -8.12 9.68 25.29
N TYR A 105 -7.12 8.90 25.68
CA TYR A 105 -6.40 7.98 24.80
C TYR A 105 -7.33 6.92 24.19
N MET A 106 -8.15 6.27 25.01
CA MET A 106 -9.06 5.23 24.54
C MET A 106 -10.17 5.76 23.63
N GLN A 107 -10.64 7.00 23.86
CA GLN A 107 -11.64 7.65 23.01
C GLN A 107 -11.07 7.99 21.61
N SER A 108 -9.87 8.57 21.53
CA SER A 108 -9.23 8.87 20.24
C SER A 108 -8.93 7.60 19.42
N ARG A 109 -8.61 6.51 20.11
CA ARG A 109 -8.45 5.16 19.52
C ARG A 109 -9.74 4.57 18.98
N LYS A 110 -10.86 4.67 19.72
CA LYS A 110 -12.15 4.19 19.23
C LYS A 110 -12.60 4.96 17.99
N ALA A 111 -12.42 6.28 17.98
CA ALA A 111 -12.76 7.13 16.83
C ALA A 111 -11.92 6.81 15.58
N SER A 112 -10.63 6.48 15.74
CA SER A 112 -9.76 6.10 14.61
C SER A 112 -9.98 4.66 14.11
N ARG A 113 -10.43 3.76 14.99
CA ARG A 113 -10.84 2.39 14.60
C ARG A 113 -12.20 2.35 13.92
N SER A 114 -13.16 3.15 14.37
CA SER A 114 -14.50 3.19 13.75
C SER A 114 -14.44 3.67 12.31
N THR A 115 -13.67 4.73 12.03
CA THR A 115 -13.49 5.25 10.66
C THR A 115 -12.81 4.23 9.74
N ARG A 116 -11.76 3.56 10.21
CA ARG A 116 -11.05 2.55 9.41
C ARG A 116 -11.87 1.27 9.18
N ALA A 117 -12.70 0.88 10.14
CA ALA A 117 -13.60 -0.28 9.99
C ALA A 117 -14.77 0.04 9.03
N GLU A 118 -15.32 1.25 9.10
CA GLU A 118 -16.38 1.72 8.20
C GLU A 118 -15.87 1.87 6.76
N ASP A 119 -14.67 2.40 6.57
CA ASP A 119 -14.05 2.52 5.24
C ASP A 119 -13.76 1.16 4.60
N ASN A 120 -13.27 0.19 5.39
CA ASN A 120 -13.01 -1.16 4.89
C ASN A 120 -14.32 -1.90 4.55
N LYS A 121 -15.35 -1.79 5.40
CA LYS A 121 -16.66 -2.40 5.14
C LYS A 121 -17.31 -1.81 3.89
N LYS A 122 -17.24 -0.49 3.71
CA LYS A 122 -17.76 0.20 2.53
C LYS A 122 -17.00 -0.21 1.26
N ARG A 123 -15.68 -0.42 1.34
CA ARG A 123 -14.87 -0.93 0.22
C ARG A 123 -15.26 -2.36 -0.15
N GLU A 124 -15.41 -3.25 0.83
CA GLU A 124 -15.84 -4.64 0.59
C GLU A 124 -17.26 -4.70 -0.01
N GLU A 125 -18.21 -3.91 0.51
CA GLU A 125 -19.57 -3.81 -0.04
C GLU A 125 -19.56 -3.26 -1.48
N LEU A 126 -18.75 -2.23 -1.75
CA LEU A 126 -18.57 -1.69 -3.10
C LEU A 126 -17.91 -2.70 -4.05
N GLU A 127 -16.95 -3.49 -3.59
CA GLU A 127 -16.30 -4.53 -4.39
C GLU A 127 -17.23 -5.70 -4.68
N ILE A 128 -18.06 -6.12 -3.71
CA ILE A 128 -19.10 -7.14 -3.90
C ILE A 128 -20.16 -6.63 -4.87
N GLN A 129 -20.58 -5.37 -4.73
CA GLN A 129 -21.51 -4.74 -5.66
C GLN A 129 -20.92 -4.65 -7.08
N HIS A 130 -19.69 -4.16 -7.23
CA HIS A 130 -19.01 -4.08 -8.53
C HIS A 130 -18.81 -5.45 -9.19
N ARG A 131 -18.60 -6.50 -8.38
CA ARG A 131 -18.51 -7.88 -8.89
C ARG A 131 -19.85 -8.38 -9.42
N ASN A 132 -20.94 -8.01 -8.77
CA ASN A 132 -22.31 -8.40 -9.14
C ASN A 132 -22.90 -7.53 -10.26
N ASP A 133 -22.40 -6.31 -10.45
CA ASP A 133 -22.83 -5.41 -11.52
C ASP A 133 -22.59 -6.04 -12.89
N SER A 134 -23.60 -6.05 -13.74
CA SER A 134 -23.47 -6.58 -15.10
C SER A 134 -22.50 -5.73 -15.94
N ILE A 135 -21.78 -6.32 -16.88
CA ILE A 135 -20.84 -5.57 -17.75
C ILE A 135 -21.53 -4.45 -18.53
N TYR A 136 -22.83 -4.62 -18.81
CA TYR A 136 -23.67 -3.61 -19.45
C TYR A 136 -23.83 -2.38 -18.55
N ASN A 137 -24.15 -2.58 -17.27
CA ASN A 137 -24.28 -1.52 -16.28
C ASN A 137 -22.94 -0.80 -16.09
N ILE A 138 -21.84 -1.56 -16.06
CA ILE A 138 -20.49 -1.00 -15.95
C ILE A 138 -20.20 -0.11 -17.17
N ALA A 139 -20.45 -0.60 -18.38
CA ALA A 139 -20.24 0.18 -19.59
C ALA A 139 -21.09 1.46 -19.64
N GLU A 140 -22.36 1.40 -19.25
CA GLU A 140 -23.25 2.58 -19.20
C GLU A 140 -22.79 3.61 -18.17
N LYS A 141 -22.39 3.15 -16.98
CA LYS A 141 -21.85 3.98 -15.90
C LYS A 141 -20.56 4.68 -16.32
N GLU A 142 -19.64 3.93 -16.92
CA GLU A 142 -18.35 4.44 -17.38
C GLU A 142 -18.47 5.39 -18.58
N TYR A 143 -19.44 5.17 -19.46
CA TYR A 143 -19.68 6.02 -20.63
C TYR A 143 -20.61 7.20 -20.34
N GLY A 144 -21.25 7.23 -19.16
CA GLY A 144 -22.19 8.28 -18.76
C GLY A 144 -23.44 8.35 -19.65
N ARG A 145 -23.78 7.27 -20.35
CA ARG A 145 -24.95 7.19 -21.25
C ARG A 145 -25.44 5.76 -21.40
N PRO A 146 -26.72 5.58 -21.79
CA PRO A 146 -27.23 4.26 -22.17
C PRO A 146 -26.46 3.66 -23.35
N LEU A 147 -26.35 2.33 -23.36
CA LEU A 147 -25.77 1.60 -24.47
C LEU A 147 -26.69 1.65 -25.69
N ARG A 148 -26.07 1.77 -26.87
CA ARG A 148 -26.78 1.66 -28.15
C ARG A 148 -27.04 0.19 -28.47
N SER A 149 -28.08 -0.09 -29.26
CA SER A 149 -28.41 -1.47 -29.67
C SER A 149 -27.24 -2.22 -30.33
N SER A 150 -26.40 -1.52 -31.11
CA SER A 150 -25.19 -2.11 -31.69
C SER A 150 -24.14 -2.47 -30.63
N GLU A 151 -24.04 -1.68 -29.56
CA GLU A 151 -23.10 -1.88 -28.46
C GLU A 151 -23.50 -3.08 -27.60
N PHE A 152 -24.80 -3.30 -27.37
CA PHE A 152 -25.32 -4.53 -26.74
C PHE A 152 -24.85 -5.79 -27.48
N ARG A 153 -24.96 -5.80 -28.81
CA ARG A 153 -24.52 -6.93 -29.63
C ARG A 153 -23.01 -7.15 -29.53
N THR A 154 -22.24 -6.06 -29.52
CA THR A 154 -20.78 -6.13 -29.36
C THR A 154 -20.39 -6.69 -27.99
N LEU A 155 -21.01 -6.22 -26.91
CA LEU A 155 -20.73 -6.73 -25.56
C LEU A 155 -21.10 -8.21 -25.42
N ALA A 156 -22.24 -8.64 -25.94
CA ALA A 156 -22.62 -10.05 -25.94
C ALA A 156 -21.58 -10.93 -26.66
N SER A 157 -21.09 -10.49 -27.83
CA SER A 157 -20.02 -11.20 -28.54
C SER A 157 -18.69 -11.23 -27.78
N LEU A 158 -18.41 -10.23 -26.93
CA LEU A 158 -17.20 -10.22 -26.11
C LEU A 158 -17.32 -11.17 -24.92
N GLU A 159 -18.51 -11.33 -24.33
CA GLU A 159 -18.77 -12.29 -23.24
C GLU A 159 -18.54 -13.74 -23.67
N ASP A 160 -18.76 -14.06 -24.95
CA ASP A 160 -18.50 -15.40 -25.50
C ASP A 160 -16.99 -15.71 -25.62
N ASP A 161 -16.16 -14.68 -25.84
CA ASP A 161 -14.74 -14.81 -26.18
C ASP A 161 -13.77 -14.51 -25.01
N PHE A 162 -14.21 -13.72 -24.03
CA PHE A 162 -13.36 -13.18 -22.96
C PHE A 162 -14.01 -13.30 -21.59
N SER A 163 -13.18 -13.41 -20.55
CA SER A 163 -13.67 -13.33 -19.18
C SER A 163 -14.20 -11.93 -18.88
N ARG A 164 -15.25 -11.86 -18.06
CA ARG A 164 -15.83 -10.62 -17.54
C ARG A 164 -14.75 -9.65 -17.06
N ASP A 165 -13.81 -10.15 -16.26
CA ASP A 165 -12.76 -9.34 -15.65
C ASP A 165 -11.90 -8.63 -16.71
N LEU A 166 -11.56 -9.31 -17.81
CA LEU A 166 -10.82 -8.71 -18.93
C LEU A 166 -11.68 -7.67 -19.65
N ILE A 167 -12.96 -7.93 -19.88
CA ILE A 167 -13.86 -6.98 -20.55
C ILE A 167 -13.98 -5.69 -19.73
N VAL A 168 -14.19 -5.81 -18.41
CA VAL A 168 -14.29 -4.68 -17.48
C VAL A 168 -12.98 -3.88 -17.46
N GLU A 169 -11.83 -4.54 -17.36
CA GLU A 169 -10.53 -3.88 -17.39
C GLU A 169 -10.26 -3.17 -18.73
N ALA A 170 -10.68 -3.76 -19.85
CA ALA A 170 -10.56 -3.13 -21.16
C ALA A 170 -11.48 -1.90 -21.30
N ILE A 171 -12.71 -1.94 -20.76
CA ILE A 171 -13.60 -0.78 -20.70
C ILE A 171 -12.96 0.34 -19.86
N ALA A 172 -12.43 0.02 -18.68
CA ALA A 172 -11.76 0.99 -17.80
C ALA A 172 -10.56 1.66 -18.51
N ARG A 173 -9.74 0.88 -19.23
CA ARG A 173 -8.63 1.41 -20.04
C ARG A 173 -9.12 2.29 -21.18
N SER A 174 -10.26 1.97 -21.78
CA SER A 174 -10.90 2.80 -22.80
C SER A 174 -11.22 4.20 -22.27
N VAL A 175 -11.81 4.27 -21.08
CA VAL A 175 -12.14 5.52 -20.37
C VAL A 175 -10.88 6.30 -20.03
N LEU A 176 -9.84 5.64 -19.49
CA LEU A 176 -8.56 6.28 -19.18
C LEU A 176 -7.88 6.90 -20.41
N ASN A 177 -8.07 6.30 -21.58
CA ASN A 177 -7.57 6.83 -22.85
C ASN A 177 -8.56 7.79 -23.55
N GLN A 178 -9.63 8.21 -22.86
CA GLN A 178 -10.71 9.06 -23.39
C GLN A 178 -11.38 8.51 -24.65
N ALA A 179 -11.32 7.20 -24.86
CA ALA A 179 -11.90 6.49 -25.98
C ALA A 179 -13.20 5.79 -25.55
N PHE A 180 -14.31 6.52 -25.48
CA PHE A 180 -15.61 6.00 -25.00
C PHE A 180 -16.37 5.21 -26.08
N ASN A 181 -15.72 4.20 -26.68
CA ASN A 181 -16.32 3.34 -27.69
C ASN A 181 -15.81 1.89 -27.56
N LEU A 182 -16.68 0.93 -27.89
CA LEU A 182 -16.34 -0.49 -27.81
C LEU A 182 -15.34 -0.96 -28.89
N GLN A 183 -15.10 -0.18 -29.94
CA GLN A 183 -14.08 -0.51 -30.95
C GLN A 183 -12.67 -0.48 -30.32
N TYR A 184 -12.43 0.47 -29.43
CA TYR A 184 -11.18 0.55 -28.68
C TYR A 184 -11.05 -0.61 -27.68
N VAL A 185 -12.14 -0.94 -26.97
CA VAL A 185 -12.21 -2.12 -26.08
C VAL A 185 -11.88 -3.40 -26.84
N GLN A 186 -12.48 -3.62 -28.01
CA GLN A 186 -12.19 -4.77 -28.88
C GLN A 186 -10.71 -4.84 -29.27
N SER A 187 -10.11 -3.70 -29.59
CA SER A 187 -8.69 -3.61 -29.96
C SER A 187 -7.76 -4.01 -28.79
N ILE A 188 -8.08 -3.58 -27.57
CA ILE A 188 -7.35 -3.98 -26.35
C ILE A 188 -7.47 -5.49 -26.14
N LEU A 189 -8.70 -6.01 -26.12
CA LEU A 189 -8.98 -7.43 -25.88
C LEU A 189 -8.33 -8.32 -26.94
N HIS A 190 -8.35 -7.90 -28.20
CA HIS A 190 -7.67 -8.60 -29.29
C HIS A 190 -6.15 -8.64 -29.09
N ASN A 191 -5.53 -7.52 -28.68
CA ASN A 191 -4.11 -7.48 -28.37
C ASN A 191 -3.74 -8.44 -27.24
N TRP A 192 -4.56 -8.50 -26.19
CA TRP A 192 -4.39 -9.45 -25.09
C TRP A 192 -4.54 -10.90 -25.54
N LYS A 193 -5.53 -11.22 -26.38
CA LYS A 193 -5.70 -12.54 -26.98
C LYS A 193 -4.46 -12.97 -27.75
N LEU A 194 -3.89 -12.08 -28.57
CA LEU A 194 -2.65 -12.34 -29.33
C LEU A 194 -1.43 -12.57 -28.43
N LYS A 195 -1.37 -11.90 -27.28
CA LYS A 195 -0.31 -12.08 -26.28
C LYS A 195 -0.51 -13.28 -25.36
N GLY A 196 -1.64 -13.98 -25.46
CA GLY A 196 -1.99 -15.10 -24.59
C GLY A 196 -2.40 -14.68 -23.17
N ILE A 197 -2.78 -13.42 -22.96
CA ILE A 197 -3.23 -12.89 -21.67
C ILE A 197 -4.64 -13.38 -21.39
N LYS A 198 -4.85 -14.06 -20.25
CA LYS A 198 -6.14 -14.65 -19.88
C LYS A 198 -6.65 -14.18 -18.52
N THR A 199 -5.77 -13.65 -17.67
CA THR A 199 -6.10 -13.20 -16.32
C THR A 199 -5.70 -11.75 -16.10
N LEU A 200 -6.30 -11.08 -15.12
CA LEU A 200 -5.89 -9.73 -14.71
C LEU A 200 -4.43 -9.69 -14.23
N SER A 201 -3.93 -10.79 -13.65
CA SER A 201 -2.52 -10.91 -13.27
C SER A 201 -1.60 -10.84 -14.48
N ASP A 202 -1.96 -11.48 -15.59
CA ASP A 202 -1.17 -11.43 -16.83
C ASP A 202 -1.17 -10.03 -17.43
N VAL A 203 -2.30 -9.32 -17.34
CA VAL A 203 -2.41 -7.92 -17.77
C VAL A 203 -1.45 -7.03 -16.98
N GLN A 204 -1.41 -7.18 -15.65
CA GLN A 204 -0.48 -6.42 -14.79
C GLN A 204 0.98 -6.71 -15.15
N PHE A 205 1.32 -7.97 -15.39
CA PHE A 205 2.67 -8.37 -15.80
C PHE A 205 3.07 -7.78 -17.17
N ASP A 206 2.15 -7.76 -18.15
CA ASP A 206 2.39 -7.11 -19.45
C ASP A 206 2.61 -5.60 -19.31
N ASP A 207 1.82 -4.92 -18.47
CA ASP A 207 1.96 -3.49 -18.20
C ASP A 207 3.32 -3.14 -17.56
N GLU A 208 3.78 -3.94 -16.59
CA GLU A 208 5.11 -3.76 -16.00
C GLU A 208 6.23 -3.93 -17.03
N ASN A 209 6.13 -4.95 -17.87
CA ASN A 209 7.10 -5.20 -18.93
C ASN A 209 7.11 -4.07 -19.96
N TYR A 210 5.94 -3.54 -20.32
CA TYR A 210 5.82 -2.39 -21.20
C TYR A 210 6.49 -1.15 -20.59
N LYS A 211 6.25 -0.85 -19.30
CA LYS A 211 6.91 0.26 -18.59
C LYS A 211 8.44 0.11 -18.57
N LYS A 212 8.97 -1.09 -18.28
CA LYS A 212 10.42 -1.39 -18.30
C LYS A 212 11.05 -1.21 -19.69
N ARG A 213 10.33 -1.57 -20.76
CA ARG A 213 10.77 -1.36 -22.15
C ARG A 213 10.77 0.13 -22.53
N LYS A 214 9.80 0.90 -22.02
CA LYS A 214 9.70 2.34 -22.30
C LYS A 214 10.80 3.14 -21.58
N SER A 215 11.10 2.81 -20.32
CA SER A 215 12.17 3.46 -19.56
C SER A 215 13.57 3.16 -20.09
N SER A 216 13.83 1.91 -20.52
CA SER A 216 15.13 1.53 -21.12
C SER A 216 15.39 2.18 -22.48
N LYS A 217 14.35 2.55 -23.24
CA LYS A 217 14.48 3.25 -24.53
C LYS A 217 14.79 4.74 -24.38
N SER A 218 14.36 5.37 -23.27
CA SER A 218 14.70 6.77 -22.93
C SER A 218 16.18 6.96 -22.56
N ASN A 219 16.86 5.93 -22.06
CA ASN A 219 18.29 6.02 -21.69
C ASN A 219 19.28 5.79 -22.83
N LYS A 220 18.81 5.40 -24.03
CA LYS A 220 19.67 5.14 -25.19
C LYS A 220 19.85 6.33 -26.14
N SER A 221 19.11 7.43 -25.97
CA SER A 221 19.25 8.64 -26.81
C SER A 221 20.26 9.67 -26.28
N ASN A 222 20.87 9.48 -25.10
CA ASN A 222 21.79 10.45 -24.47
C ASN A 222 23.27 10.02 -24.46
N LYS A 223 23.70 9.11 -25.34
CA LYS A 223 25.11 8.65 -25.40
C LYS A 223 25.71 8.69 -26.81
N SER A 224 25.58 9.82 -27.51
CA SER A 224 26.55 10.23 -28.55
C SER A 224 26.53 11.75 -28.79
N LYS A 225 27.28 12.49 -27.95
CA LYS A 225 27.95 13.77 -28.31
C LYS A 225 28.82 14.25 -27.14
N LYS A 226 30.10 13.87 -27.21
CA LYS A 226 31.29 14.41 -26.51
C LYS A 226 32.36 14.36 -27.61
N THR A 227 33.11 15.38 -28.01
CA THR A 227 33.63 16.67 -27.48
C THR A 227 34.10 17.48 -28.72
N THR A 228 34.40 18.78 -28.79
CA THR A 228 35.23 19.70 -27.98
C THR A 228 35.12 21.14 -28.62
N PRO A 229 35.80 22.23 -28.16
CA PRO A 229 35.18 23.52 -27.82
C PRO A 229 35.36 24.69 -28.83
N LEU A 230 34.58 25.75 -28.61
CA LEU A 230 34.52 27.02 -29.36
C LEU A 230 35.78 27.90 -29.22
N VAL A 231 36.32 28.37 -30.34
CA VAL A 231 37.11 29.62 -30.45
C VAL A 231 36.50 30.49 -31.56
N LYS A 232 36.19 31.75 -31.24
CA LYS A 232 35.65 32.77 -32.13
C LYS A 232 36.74 33.37 -33.03
N LYS A 233 36.46 33.56 -34.33
CA LYS A 233 36.48 34.89 -34.99
C LYS A 233 36.17 34.82 -36.50
N SER A 234 35.54 35.91 -36.94
CA SER A 234 35.62 36.57 -38.25
C SER A 234 34.66 36.14 -39.37
N SER A 235 33.72 37.06 -39.62
CA SER A 235 33.31 37.63 -40.91
C SER A 235 33.80 36.92 -42.18
N ASN A 236 32.89 36.48 -43.05
CA ASN A 236 32.44 37.35 -44.13
C ASN A 236 31.24 36.74 -44.86
N ASP A 237 30.40 37.65 -45.32
CA ASP A 237 29.16 37.47 -46.06
C ASP A 237 29.37 36.81 -47.44
N LYS A 238 28.41 35.97 -47.87
CA LYS A 238 28.00 35.79 -49.27
C LYS A 238 26.79 34.86 -49.37
N SER A 239 25.64 35.50 -49.51
CA SER A 239 24.32 34.92 -49.79
C SER A 239 24.30 33.97 -51.00
N LEU A 240 23.54 32.88 -50.84
CA LEU A 240 23.35 31.73 -51.75
C LEU A 240 22.74 32.04 -53.12
N SER A 241 22.45 33.31 -53.42
CA SER A 241 21.98 33.76 -54.74
C SER A 241 23.12 33.90 -55.77
N SER A 242 24.38 34.02 -55.32
CA SER A 242 25.54 34.18 -56.22
C SER A 242 26.13 32.86 -56.75
N MET A 243 25.75 31.70 -56.19
CA MET A 243 26.27 30.39 -56.61
C MET A 243 25.45 29.73 -57.73
N TYR A 244 24.25 30.24 -58.01
CA TYR A 244 23.41 29.74 -59.10
C TYR A 244 23.79 30.32 -60.47
N ASP A 245 24.25 31.58 -60.51
CA ASP A 245 24.64 32.24 -61.77
C ASP A 245 26.04 31.87 -62.29
N GLU A 246 26.93 31.38 -61.42
CA GLU A 246 28.32 31.03 -61.80
C GLU A 246 28.44 29.58 -62.32
N ARG A 247 27.49 28.71 -61.97
CA ARG A 247 27.46 27.31 -62.41
C ARG A 247 26.87 27.15 -63.82
N MET A 248 26.02 28.08 -64.25
CA MET A 248 25.44 28.11 -65.60
C MET A 248 26.39 28.68 -66.67
N LYS A 249 27.49 29.35 -66.28
CA LYS A 249 28.53 29.84 -67.21
C LYS A 249 29.71 28.86 -67.43
N LYS A 250 29.81 27.78 -66.65
CA LYS A 250 30.90 26.78 -66.77
C LYS A 250 30.56 25.53 -67.60
N GLN A 251 29.35 25.43 -68.14
CA GLN A 251 29.08 24.55 -69.29
C GLN A 251 28.98 25.37 -70.56
N GLY A 252 30.12 25.94 -70.96
CA GLY A 252 30.33 26.39 -72.33
C GLY A 252 30.48 25.18 -73.25
N LEU A 253 29.36 24.55 -73.62
CA LEU A 253 29.22 24.05 -74.98
C LEU A 253 28.89 25.28 -75.83
N LYS A 254 29.87 25.77 -76.60
CA LYS A 254 29.58 26.64 -77.73
C LYS A 254 28.67 25.88 -78.70
N LYS A 255 27.81 26.67 -79.36
CA LYS A 255 27.07 26.35 -80.57
C LYS A 255 27.85 25.45 -81.53
#